data_AF-A0A9J7LY00-F1
#
_entry.id   AF-A0A9J7LY00-F1
#
_cell.length_a   1.000
_cell.length_b   1.000
_cell.length_c   1.000
_cell.angle_alpha   90.00
_cell.angle_beta   90.00
_cell.angle_gamma   90.00
#
_symmetry.space_group_name_H-M   'P 1'
#
loop_
_entity.id
_entity.type
_entity.pdbx_description
1 polymer ?
#
loop_
_entity_poly.entity_id
_entity_poly.type
_entity_poly.pdbx_seq_one_letter_code
_entity_poly.pdbx_strand_id
1 'polypeptide(L)'
;CELFYYRPEGKDYSIHRLILGTHTSDEQNHLVIASVQLPNEDAQFDATQYDSEKGEFGGFGSVSGKIEIEIKINHEGEVNRARYMPQNPCVIATKTPSSDVLVFDYTKHPSRPGGSFTCVLITKMETRKATLLQNVWLVC
;
A
#
# COMPACT_ATOMS: atom_id res chain seq x y z
N CYS A 1 2.54 0.57 -5.64
CA CYS A 1 3.09 -0.75 -6.05
C CYS A 1 2.13 -1.81 -5.54
N GLU A 2 1.70 -2.76 -6.36
CA GLU A 2 0.76 -3.81 -5.94
C GLU A 2 1.50 -4.97 -5.30
N LEU A 3 1.11 -5.34 -4.08
CA LEU A 3 1.68 -6.46 -3.32
C LEU A 3 1.10 -7.78 -3.80
N PHE A 4 -0.22 -7.88 -3.73
CA PHE A 4 -1.00 -9.02 -4.19
C PHE A 4 -2.48 -8.63 -4.28
N TYR A 5 -3.25 -9.45 -4.98
CA TYR A 5 -4.70 -9.38 -4.98
C TYR A 5 -5.30 -10.77 -4.81
N TYR A 6 -6.55 -10.81 -4.36
CA TYR A 6 -7.35 -12.02 -4.33
C TYR A 6 -8.80 -11.71 -4.67
N ARG A 7 -9.49 -12.71 -5.20
CA ARG A 7 -10.92 -12.64 -5.53
C ARG A 7 -11.69 -13.42 -4.47
N PRO A 8 -12.49 -12.76 -3.62
CA PRO A 8 -13.38 -13.47 -2.70
C PRO A 8 -14.43 -14.27 -3.48
N GLU A 9 -14.70 -15.50 -3.06
CA GLU A 9 -15.72 -16.33 -3.71
C GLU A 9 -17.11 -15.69 -3.60
N GLY A 10 -17.86 -15.69 -4.71
CA GLY A 10 -19.22 -15.13 -4.76
C GLY A 10 -19.29 -13.61 -4.69
N LYS A 11 -18.16 -12.90 -4.84
CA LYS A 11 -18.12 -11.44 -4.95
C LYS A 11 -17.80 -10.99 -6.38
N ASP A 12 -18.38 -9.86 -6.75
CA ASP A 12 -18.20 -9.16 -8.02
C ASP A 12 -16.99 -8.19 -8.00
N TYR A 13 -16.18 -8.24 -6.94
CA TYR A 13 -14.94 -7.48 -6.82
C TYR A 13 -13.73 -8.36 -6.52
N SER A 14 -12.56 -7.77 -6.72
CA SER A 14 -11.26 -8.24 -6.29
C SER A 14 -10.70 -7.27 -5.27
N ILE A 15 -9.97 -7.80 -4.28
CA ILE A 15 -9.28 -6.98 -3.27
C ILE A 15 -7.80 -6.92 -3.66
N HIS A 16 -7.32 -5.71 -3.95
CA HIS A 16 -5.94 -5.42 -4.29
C HIS A 16 -5.25 -4.72 -3.12
N ARG A 17 -4.05 -5.16 -2.75
CA ARG A 17 -3.23 -4.47 -1.74
C ARG A 17 -2.16 -3.63 -2.39
N LEU A 18 -2.15 -2.34 -2.06
CA LEU A 18 -1.26 -1.34 -2.62
C LEU A 18 -0.32 -0.80 -1.54
N ILE A 19 0.96 -0.67 -1.91
CA ILE A 19 1.96 0.11 -1.19
C ILE A 19 1.92 1.54 -1.72
N LEU A 20 1.70 2.49 -0.81
CA LEU A 20 1.62 3.92 -1.03
C LEU A 20 2.62 4.64 -0.11
N GLY A 21 3.10 5.78 -0.55
CA GLY A 21 4.00 6.63 0.21
C GLY A 21 3.47 8.06 0.22
N THR A 22 3.68 8.79 1.31
CA THR A 22 3.34 10.22 1.36
C THR A 22 4.54 11.09 0.96
N HIS A 23 4.22 12.31 0.53
CA HIS A 23 5.18 13.38 0.31
C HIS A 23 4.59 14.67 0.90
N THR A 24 4.98 14.97 2.13
CA THR A 24 4.55 16.16 2.88
C THR A 24 5.78 16.96 3.32
N SER A 25 5.66 18.29 3.33
CA SER A 25 6.77 19.19 3.70
C SER A 25 6.96 19.31 5.22
N ASP A 26 5.89 19.60 5.97
CA ASP A 26 5.95 19.90 7.41
C ASP A 26 5.19 18.88 8.28
N GLU A 27 4.64 17.84 7.65
CA GLU A 27 3.91 16.77 8.35
C GLU A 27 4.72 15.46 8.34
N GLN A 28 4.44 14.60 9.32
CA GLN A 28 5.04 13.27 9.40
C GLN A 28 4.72 12.46 8.14
N ASN A 29 5.76 12.06 7.41
CA ASN A 29 5.60 11.19 6.26
C ASN A 29 5.33 9.74 6.70
N HIS A 30 4.62 9.00 5.85
CA HIS A 30 4.18 7.64 6.13
C HIS A 30 4.34 6.72 4.92
N LEU A 31 4.73 5.48 5.20
CA LEU A 31 4.54 4.34 4.32
C LEU A 31 3.19 3.70 4.66
N VAL A 32 2.34 3.54 3.65
CA VAL A 32 0.96 3.09 3.83
C VAL A 32 0.71 1.84 3.00
N ILE A 33 0.06 0.85 3.61
CA ILE A 33 -0.48 -0.31 2.90
C ILE A 33 -2.00 -0.18 2.96
N ALA A 34 -2.61 -0.10 1.78
CA ALA A 34 -4.05 0.06 1.63
C ALA A 34 -4.63 -1.11 0.82
N SER A 35 -5.82 -1.55 1.17
CA SER A 35 -6.62 -2.44 0.33
C SER A 35 -7.64 -1.64 -0.48
N VAL A 36 -7.81 -2.03 -1.74
CA VAL A 36 -8.73 -1.42 -2.67
C VAL A 36 -9.62 -2.51 -3.24
N GLN A 37 -10.93 -2.27 -3.22
CA GLN A 37 -11.89 -3.12 -3.90
C GLN A 37 -12.07 -2.64 -5.33
N LEU A 38 -11.67 -3.46 -6.30
CA LEU A 38 -11.85 -3.19 -7.72
C LEU A 38 -12.93 -4.11 -8.30
N PRO A 39 -13.89 -3.61 -9.07
CA PRO A 39 -14.89 -4.45 -9.71
C PRO A 39 -14.21 -5.43 -10.68
N ASN A 40 -14.72 -6.65 -10.74
CA ASN A 40 -14.24 -7.66 -11.69
C ASN A 40 -14.70 -7.31 -13.12
N GLU A 41 -14.00 -7.81 -14.15
CA GLU A 41 -14.39 -7.56 -15.56
C GLU A 41 -15.79 -8.07 -15.90
N ASP A 42 -16.22 -9.17 -15.25
CA ASP A 42 -17.55 -9.77 -15.40
C ASP A 42 -18.63 -9.09 -14.54
N ALA A 43 -18.25 -8.10 -13.73
CA ALA A 43 -19.20 -7.44 -12.86
C ALA A 43 -20.15 -6.60 -13.73
N GLN A 44 -21.44 -6.88 -13.62
CA GLN A 44 -22.45 -6.27 -14.48
C GLN A 44 -22.68 -4.82 -14.08
N PHE A 45 -22.51 -3.92 -15.04
CA PHE A 45 -22.92 -2.52 -14.91
C PHE A 45 -24.43 -2.43 -15.09
N ASP A 46 -25.17 -2.31 -14.00
CA ASP A 46 -26.61 -2.11 -14.04
C ASP A 46 -26.93 -0.60 -14.07
N ALA A 47 -27.08 -0.08 -15.29
CA ALA A 47 -27.41 1.33 -15.56
C ALA A 47 -28.76 1.78 -14.98
N THR A 48 -29.58 0.85 -14.48
CA THR A 48 -30.91 1.14 -13.92
C THR A 48 -30.89 1.39 -12.42
N GLN A 49 -29.78 1.09 -11.74
CA GLN A 49 -29.63 1.37 -10.31
C GLN A 49 -29.28 2.85 -10.09
N TYR A 50 -30.19 3.55 -9.42
CA TYR A 50 -30.03 4.92 -8.95
C TYR A 50 -29.69 4.89 -7.45
N ASP A 51 -28.53 5.42 -7.07
CA ASP A 51 -28.18 5.58 -5.66
C ASP A 51 -28.75 6.91 -5.16
N SER A 52 -29.89 6.84 -4.48
CA SER A 52 -30.59 7.98 -3.91
C SER A 52 -29.78 8.78 -2.87
N GLU A 53 -28.77 8.17 -2.23
CA GLU A 53 -27.92 8.88 -1.26
C GLU A 53 -26.83 9.70 -1.93
N LYS A 54 -26.34 9.25 -3.10
CA LYS A 54 -25.26 9.92 -3.85
C LYS A 54 -25.75 10.75 -5.04
N GLY A 55 -27.00 10.55 -5.48
CA GLY A 55 -27.58 11.26 -6.62
C GLY A 55 -26.99 10.86 -7.98
N GLU A 56 -26.40 9.67 -8.08
CA GLU A 56 -25.73 9.19 -9.30
C GLU A 56 -26.58 8.13 -10.03
N PHE A 57 -26.60 8.22 -11.37
CA PHE A 57 -27.31 7.30 -12.26
C PHE A 57 -26.30 6.36 -12.92
N GLY A 58 -26.47 5.04 -12.74
CA GLY A 58 -25.55 4.03 -13.27
C GLY A 58 -24.36 3.82 -12.33
N GLY A 59 -24.53 2.89 -11.39
CA GLY A 59 -23.50 2.49 -10.44
C GLY A 59 -23.17 1.01 -10.56
N PHE A 60 -21.90 0.65 -10.32
CA PHE A 60 -21.54 -0.73 -9.99
C PHE A 60 -22.26 -1.10 -8.69
N GLY A 61 -23.32 -1.91 -8.76
CA GLY A 61 -24.28 -2.21 -7.67
C GLY A 61 -23.73 -2.86 -6.38
N SER A 62 -22.41 -2.89 -6.17
CA SER A 62 -21.81 -3.32 -4.90
C SER A 62 -20.39 -2.83 -4.65
N VAL A 63 -19.70 -2.31 -5.68
CA VAL A 63 -18.27 -1.99 -5.59
C VAL A 63 -18.08 -0.50 -5.78
N SER A 64 -18.44 0.27 -4.75
CA SER A 64 -17.79 1.55 -4.55
C SER A 64 -16.30 1.23 -4.41
N GLY A 65 -15.44 1.79 -5.26
CA GLY A 65 -13.98 1.60 -5.23
C GLY A 65 -13.36 2.05 -3.90
N LYS A 66 -13.62 1.25 -2.85
CA LYS A 66 -13.39 1.59 -1.47
C LYS A 66 -11.93 1.31 -1.17
N ILE A 67 -11.23 2.36 -0.75
CA ILE A 67 -9.85 2.29 -0.31
C ILE A 67 -9.86 2.28 1.21
N GLU A 68 -9.31 1.23 1.82
CA GLU A 68 -9.14 1.10 3.27
C GLU A 68 -7.65 1.08 3.60
N ILE A 69 -7.23 1.92 4.55
CA ILE A 69 -5.85 1.92 5.05
C ILE A 69 -5.71 0.83 6.10
N GLU A 70 -4.90 -0.18 5.81
CA GLU A 70 -4.68 -1.31 6.73
C GLU A 70 -3.50 -1.06 7.67
N ILE A 71 -2.40 -0.53 7.14
CA ILE A 71 -1.16 -0.32 7.89
C ILE A 71 -0.61 1.05 7.55
N LYS A 72 -0.22 1.80 8.59
CA LYS A 72 0.41 3.12 8.49
C LYS A 72 1.68 3.12 9.32
N ILE A 73 2.82 3.31 8.66
CA ILE A 73 4.16 3.27 9.26
C ILE A 73 4.77 4.66 9.15
N ASN A 74 5.33 5.18 10.24
CA ASN A 74 6.06 6.45 10.20
C ASN A 74 7.34 6.30 9.38
N HIS A 75 7.60 7.27 8.51
CA HIS A 75 8.73 7.26 7.58
C HIS A 75 9.57 8.54 7.75
N GLU A 76 10.89 8.39 7.77
CA GLU A 76 11.84 9.50 7.85
C GLU A 76 11.96 10.16 6.45
N GLY A 77 11.40 11.35 6.28
CA GLY A 77 11.30 12.03 4.99
C GLY A 77 10.26 11.40 4.05
N GLU A 78 10.09 11.97 2.87
CA GLU A 78 9.14 11.47 1.88
C GLU A 78 9.56 10.13 1.26
N VAL A 79 8.55 9.38 0.82
CA VAL A 79 8.74 8.08 0.18
C VAL A 79 8.74 8.27 -1.33
N ASN A 80 9.93 8.38 -1.93
CA ASN A 80 10.05 8.55 -3.38
C ASN A 80 9.69 7.27 -4.15
N ARG A 81 10.03 6.12 -3.55
CA ARG A 81 9.77 4.82 -4.14
C ARG A 81 9.69 3.76 -3.06
N ALA A 82 8.83 2.76 -3.27
CA ALA A 82 8.69 1.61 -2.40
C ALA A 82 8.48 0.35 -3.24
N ARG A 83 9.17 -0.74 -2.91
CA ARG A 83 8.89 -2.08 -3.46
C ARG A 83 9.00 -3.13 -2.37
N TYR A 84 8.25 -4.21 -2.57
CA TYR A 84 8.35 -5.39 -1.75
C TYR A 84 9.44 -6.34 -2.26
N MET A 85 9.89 -7.20 -1.37
CA MET A 85 10.77 -8.31 -1.67
C MET A 85 10.00 -9.45 -2.35
N PRO A 86 10.31 -9.85 -3.60
CA PRO A 86 9.59 -10.92 -4.28
C PRO A 86 9.61 -12.27 -3.54
N GLN A 87 10.73 -12.61 -2.89
CA GLN A 87 10.90 -13.85 -2.12
C GLN A 87 10.15 -13.82 -0.78
N ASN A 88 9.86 -12.62 -0.27
CA ASN A 88 9.18 -12.41 1.00
C ASN A 88 8.40 -11.08 0.95
N PRO A 89 7.16 -11.08 0.41
CA PRO A 89 6.40 -9.85 0.19
C PRO A 89 6.12 -9.02 1.45
N CYS A 90 6.31 -9.61 2.63
CA CYS A 90 6.19 -8.94 3.93
C CYS A 90 7.25 -7.85 4.16
N VAL A 91 8.37 -7.93 3.45
CA VAL A 91 9.48 -6.98 3.55
C VAL A 91 9.36 -5.95 2.44
N ILE A 92 9.34 -4.68 2.81
CA ILE A 92 9.25 -3.52 1.90
C ILE A 92 10.49 -2.67 2.10
N ALA A 93 11.16 -2.31 1.01
CA ALA A 93 12.20 -1.29 1.04
C ALA A 93 11.72 0.00 0.36
N THR A 94 12.12 1.13 0.93
CA THR A 94 11.77 2.47 0.45
C THR A 94 12.99 3.33 0.20
N LYS A 95 12.86 4.23 -0.76
CA LYS A 95 13.86 5.24 -1.07
C LYS A 95 13.46 6.59 -0.47
N THR A 96 14.32 7.10 0.42
CA THR A 96 14.21 8.43 1.00
C THR A 96 14.85 9.48 0.08
N PRO A 97 14.71 10.79 0.38
CA PRO A 97 15.37 11.87 -0.37
C PRO A 97 16.86 11.96 -0.03
N SER A 98 17.22 11.67 1.22
CA SER A 98 18.60 11.36 1.59
C SER A 98 19.02 10.12 0.81
N SER A 99 20.30 9.91 0.50
CA SER A 99 20.78 8.73 -0.24
C SER A 99 20.62 7.39 0.50
N ASP A 100 19.68 7.28 1.43
CA ASP A 100 19.42 6.10 2.24
C ASP A 100 18.23 5.28 1.72
N VAL A 101 18.30 3.98 1.94
CA VAL A 101 17.21 3.04 1.70
C VAL A 101 16.81 2.47 3.05
N LEU A 102 15.51 2.53 3.35
CA LEU A 102 14.94 2.02 4.59
C LEU A 102 14.23 0.69 4.30
N VAL A 103 14.43 -0.31 5.16
CA VAL A 103 13.79 -1.62 5.01
C VAL A 103 12.85 -1.88 6.19
N PHE A 104 11.61 -2.16 5.87
CA PHE A 104 10.49 -2.38 6.78
C PHE A 104 9.94 -3.79 6.64
N ASP A 105 9.49 -4.38 7.74
CA ASP A 105 8.71 -5.61 7.75
C ASP A 105 7.36 -5.30 8.39
N TYR A 106 6.32 -5.27 7.56
CA TYR A 106 4.99 -4.83 8.00
C TYR A 106 4.24 -5.91 8.79
N THR A 107 4.72 -7.17 8.83
CA THR A 107 4.05 -8.22 9.63
C THR A 107 4.27 -8.02 11.13
N LYS A 108 5.33 -7.28 11.49
CA LYS A 108 5.62 -6.90 12.88
C LYS A 108 4.81 -5.67 13.33
N HIS A 109 3.90 -5.18 12.49
CA HIS A 109 3.01 -4.07 12.81
C HIS A 109 1.60 -4.55 13.15
N PRO A 110 1.03 -4.19 14.30
CA PRO A 110 -0.37 -4.44 14.57
C PRO A 110 -1.26 -3.63 13.63
N SER A 111 -2.29 -4.27 13.07
CA SER A 111 -3.22 -3.74 12.06
C SER A 111 -4.21 -2.69 12.59
N ARG A 112 -4.14 -2.31 13.87
CA ARG A 112 -4.95 -1.24 14.48
C ARG A 112 -4.15 -0.43 15.52
N PRO A 113 -4.25 0.91 15.52
CA PRO A 113 -3.44 1.77 16.39
C PRO A 113 -4.03 1.84 17.80
N GLY A 114 -3.41 1.13 18.73
CA GLY A 114 -3.65 1.25 20.18
C GLY A 114 -2.45 1.83 20.90
N GLY A 115 -2.08 3.09 20.61
CA GLY A 115 -1.09 3.85 21.37
C GLY A 115 0.39 3.54 21.09
N SER A 116 1.11 4.52 20.53
CA SER A 116 2.58 4.61 20.43
C SER A 116 3.34 3.31 20.12
N PHE A 117 3.41 2.93 18.84
CA PHE A 117 4.28 1.84 18.41
C PHE A 117 5.30 2.34 17.40
N THR A 118 6.54 2.48 17.88
CA THR A 118 7.73 2.70 17.07
C THR A 118 7.90 1.50 16.13
N CYS A 119 7.87 1.77 14.83
CA CYS A 119 8.31 0.82 13.83
C CYS A 119 9.76 0.43 14.07
N VAL A 120 10.06 -0.86 14.05
CA VAL A 120 11.45 -1.33 14.03
C VAL A 120 11.92 -1.32 12.59
N LEU A 121 12.51 -0.20 12.18
CA LEU A 121 13.37 -0.15 11.01
C LEU A 121 14.33 -1.34 11.08
N ILE A 122 14.23 -2.30 10.16
CA ILE A 122 15.05 -3.51 10.23
C ILE A 122 16.50 -3.11 9.99
N THR A 123 16.74 -2.27 9.00
CA THR A 123 18.06 -1.77 8.65
C THR A 123 17.93 -0.50 7.79
N LYS A 124 18.87 0.43 7.99
CA LYS A 124 19.16 1.55 7.11
C LYS A 124 20.38 1.19 6.26
N MET A 125 20.25 1.25 4.94
CA MET A 125 21.37 0.99 4.03
C MET A 125 21.65 2.22 3.16
N GLU A 126 22.91 2.50 2.89
CA GLU A 126 23.30 3.52 1.93
C GLU A 126 23.07 3.01 0.49
N THR A 127 22.52 3.85 -0.39
CA THR A 127 22.15 3.45 -1.77
C THR A 127 23.33 2.83 -2.54
N ARG A 128 24.56 3.31 -2.33
CA ARG A 128 25.77 2.76 -3.00
C ARG A 128 26.08 1.34 -2.56
N LYS A 129 25.83 1.02 -1.28
CA LYS A 129 26.02 -0.33 -0.72
C LYS A 129 24.86 -1.26 -1.10
N ALA A 130 23.65 -0.71 -1.25
CA ALA A 130 22.47 -1.42 -1.74
C ALA A 130 22.66 -1.94 -3.18
N THR A 131 23.30 -1.17 -4.05
CA THR A 131 23.62 -1.58 -5.43
C THR A 131 24.70 -2.67 -5.48
N LEU A 132 25.69 -2.62 -4.59
CA LEU A 132 26.79 -3.60 -4.50
C LEU A 132 26.34 -5.00 -4.07
N LEU A 133 25.25 -5.11 -3.31
CA LEU A 133 24.70 -6.41 -2.89
C LEU A 133 23.86 -7.11 -3.98
N GLN A 134 23.74 -6.53 -5.17
CA GLN A 134 22.91 -7.01 -6.29
C GLN A 134 21.42 -7.30 -5.96
N ASN A 135 20.95 -7.12 -4.72
CA ASN A 135 19.55 -7.27 -4.34
C ASN A 135 19.17 -6.38 -3.14
N VAL A 136 18.60 -5.21 -3.44
CA VAL A 136 17.73 -4.40 -2.54
C VAL A 136 16.29 -4.29 -3.10
N TRP A 137 15.99 -5.00 -4.19
CA TRP A 137 14.78 -5.02 -5.04
C TRP A 137 14.55 -3.85 -6.01
N LEU A 138 15.36 -3.62 -7.05
CA LEU A 138 16.81 -3.63 -7.16
C LEU A 138 17.17 -2.14 -7.13
N VAL A 139 17.30 -1.61 -5.91
CA VAL A 139 17.11 -0.18 -5.59
C VAL A 139 15.63 0.20 -5.72
N CYS A 140 14.84 -0.23 -4.74
CA CYS A 140 13.40 0.04 -4.64
C CYS A 140 12.99 1.47 -4.85
#